data_AF-A0A1G2BXP7-F1
#
_entry.id   AF-A0A1G2BXP7-F1
#
_cell.length_a   1.000
_cell.length_b   1.000
_cell.length_c   1.000
_cell.angle_alpha   90.00
_cell.angle_beta   90.00
_cell.angle_gamma   90.00
#
_symmetry.space_group_name_H-M   'P 1'
#
loop_
_entity.id
_entity.type
_entity.pdbx_description
1 polymer ?
#
loop_
_entity_poly.entity_id
_entity_poly.type
_entity_poly.pdbx_seq_one_letter_code
_entity_poly.pdbx_strand_id
1 'polypeptide(L)'
;MTKKYLSTSPEETQAIAQGLALRIGSGGVIALTGDLGAGKTVFVKGLGRGLGITKVIQSPTFVLMKVYRVQHRTLDIFVHIDCYRLASMRELQDIGVDDYLRNPKALIVIEWAEKAKNLPTPYGIVRVTLKPRSDHNREIIIQAARQYFLDVEYTDRRGRGRDFRASGRSRY
;
A
#
# COMPACT_ATOMS: atom_id res chain seq x y z
N MET A 1 -8.44 -11.46 -2.25
CA MET A 1 -8.63 -11.64 -0.80
C MET A 1 -9.04 -10.32 -0.18
N THR A 2 -9.85 -10.37 0.87
CA THR A 2 -10.26 -9.21 1.67
C THR A 2 -9.88 -9.46 3.12
N LYS A 3 -9.18 -8.53 3.77
CA LYS A 3 -8.93 -8.53 5.21
C LYS A 3 -9.45 -7.24 5.83
N LYS A 4 -9.99 -7.34 7.04
CA LYS A 4 -10.48 -6.21 7.82
C LYS A 4 -9.69 -6.13 9.12
N TYR A 5 -9.38 -4.91 9.52
CA TYR A 5 -8.70 -4.60 10.77
C TYR A 5 -9.49 -3.52 11.50
N LEU A 6 -9.56 -3.64 12.82
CA LEU A 6 -9.95 -2.53 13.68
C LEU A 6 -8.68 -1.92 14.24
N SER A 7 -8.58 -0.60 14.13
CA SER A 7 -7.52 0.20 14.73
C SER A 7 -8.14 1.20 15.69
N THR A 8 -7.53 1.37 16.85
CA THR A 8 -7.97 2.26 17.94
C THR A 8 -7.04 3.45 18.15
N SER A 9 -5.92 3.49 17.41
CA SER A 9 -4.91 4.55 17.51
C SER A 9 -4.15 4.77 16.19
N PRO A 10 -3.54 5.96 15.99
CA PRO A 10 -2.62 6.20 14.88
C PRO A 10 -1.44 5.23 14.83
N GLU A 11 -0.97 4.74 15.98
CA GLU A 11 0.13 3.80 16.11
C GLU A 11 -0.27 2.41 15.58
N GLU A 12 -1.47 1.94 15.91
CA GLU A 12 -2.01 0.69 15.37
C GLU A 12 -2.26 0.78 13.86
N THR A 13 -2.76 1.92 13.37
CA THR A 13 -2.93 2.15 11.92
C THR A 13 -1.58 2.05 11.21
N GLN A 14 -0.54 2.64 11.78
CA GLN A 14 0.83 2.53 11.26
C GLN A 14 1.36 1.11 11.32
N ALA A 15 1.10 0.36 12.40
CA ALA A 15 1.54 -1.03 12.53
C ALA A 15 0.87 -1.95 11.49
N ILE A 16 -0.42 -1.76 11.22
CA ILE A 16 -1.16 -2.49 10.17
C ILE A 16 -0.54 -2.19 8.80
N ALA A 17 -0.29 -0.91 8.50
CA ALA A 17 0.34 -0.50 7.25
C ALA A 17 1.77 -1.02 7.11
N GLN A 18 2.56 -1.00 8.18
CA GLN A 18 3.91 -1.57 8.21
C GLN A 18 3.88 -3.07 7.91
N GLY A 19 2.96 -3.81 8.54
CA GLY A 19 2.78 -5.24 8.27
C GLY A 19 2.32 -5.54 6.84
N LEU A 20 1.57 -4.62 6.22
CA LEU A 20 1.25 -4.70 4.78
C LEU A 20 2.52 -4.53 3.93
N ALA A 21 3.30 -3.47 4.17
CA ALA A 21 4.53 -3.18 3.43
C ALA A 21 5.54 -4.34 3.46
N LEU A 22 5.74 -4.97 4.61
CA LEU A 22 6.66 -6.11 4.77
C LEU A 22 6.23 -7.37 4.00
N ARG A 23 4.96 -7.45 3.58
CA ARG A 23 4.42 -8.58 2.83
C ARG A 23 4.34 -8.31 1.34
N ILE A 24 4.53 -7.08 0.88
CA ILE A 24 4.47 -6.74 -0.54
C ILE A 24 5.67 -7.35 -1.27
N GLY A 25 5.39 -8.12 -2.32
CA GLY A 25 6.43 -8.82 -3.07
C GLY A 25 6.94 -8.10 -4.30
N SER A 26 6.14 -7.20 -4.87
CA SER A 26 6.40 -6.52 -6.13
C SER A 26 6.02 -5.06 -6.05
N GLY A 27 6.47 -4.27 -7.02
CA GLY A 27 5.90 -2.95 -7.26
C GLY A 27 4.42 -3.02 -7.65
N GLY A 28 3.83 -1.86 -7.86
CA GLY A 28 2.41 -1.70 -8.15
C GLY A 28 1.79 -0.55 -7.37
N VAL A 29 0.46 -0.53 -7.33
CA VAL A 29 -0.31 0.59 -6.76
C VAL A 29 -1.05 0.19 -5.49
N ILE A 30 -0.94 1.00 -4.44
CA ILE A 30 -1.83 1.00 -3.28
C ILE A 30 -2.79 2.17 -3.44
N ALA A 31 -4.04 1.86 -3.79
CA ALA A 31 -5.12 2.84 -3.89
C ALA A 31 -5.76 3.03 -2.50
N LEU A 32 -5.53 4.19 -1.90
CA LEU A 32 -5.96 4.53 -0.55
C LEU A 32 -7.18 5.47 -0.60
N THR A 33 -8.30 5.02 -0.05
CA THR A 33 -9.56 5.76 0.00
C THR A 33 -10.07 5.91 1.44
N GLY A 34 -10.86 6.95 1.67
CA GLY A 34 -11.44 7.26 2.99
C GLY A 34 -11.64 8.76 3.15
N ASP A 35 -12.49 9.14 4.11
CA ASP A 35 -12.89 10.54 4.30
C ASP A 35 -11.74 11.43 4.81
N LEU A 36 -11.99 12.74 4.87
CA LEU A 36 -11.07 13.68 5.50
C LEU A 36 -10.86 13.28 6.97
N GLY A 37 -9.61 13.25 7.43
CA GLY A 37 -9.29 12.79 8.79
C GLY A 37 -9.37 11.28 9.02
N ALA A 38 -9.65 10.45 7.98
CA ALA A 38 -9.70 9.00 8.12
C ALA A 38 -8.35 8.35 8.47
N GLY A 39 -7.24 9.09 8.43
CA GLY A 39 -5.90 8.58 8.77
C GLY A 39 -5.10 8.07 7.57
N LYS A 40 -5.43 8.51 6.35
CA LYS A 40 -4.73 8.09 5.13
C LYS A 40 -3.22 8.34 5.18
N THR A 41 -2.79 9.56 5.47
CA THR A 41 -1.35 9.87 5.65
C THR A 41 -0.71 9.12 6.82
N VAL A 42 -1.47 8.80 7.88
CA VAL A 42 -0.98 7.95 8.99
C VAL A 42 -0.68 6.55 8.48
N PHE A 43 -1.56 5.98 7.66
CA PHE A 43 -1.33 4.70 6.99
C PHE A 43 -0.09 4.76 6.09
N VAL A 44 0.06 5.82 5.29
CA VAL A 44 1.23 6.02 4.41
C VAL A 44 2.55 6.08 5.19
N LYS A 45 2.57 6.73 6.35
CA LYS A 45 3.75 6.73 7.24
C LYS A 45 4.12 5.33 7.70
N GLY A 46 3.12 4.50 8.05
CA GLY A 46 3.34 3.10 8.43
C GLY A 46 3.91 2.26 7.28
N LEU A 47 3.40 2.46 6.05
CA LEU A 47 3.99 1.84 4.85
C LEU A 47 5.47 2.19 4.72
N GLY A 48 5.80 3.49 4.77
CA GLY A 48 7.18 3.93 4.62
C GLY A 48 8.13 3.38 5.69
N ARG A 49 7.67 3.29 6.95
CA ARG A 49 8.43 2.62 8.02
C ARG A 49 8.72 1.15 7.69
N GLY A 50 7.73 0.42 7.16
CA GLY A 50 7.91 -0.98 6.73
C GLY A 50 8.87 -1.15 5.56
N LEU A 51 9.09 -0.09 4.78
CA LEU A 51 10.03 -0.05 3.65
C LEU A 51 11.40 0.54 4.03
N GLY A 52 11.66 0.76 5.32
CA GLY A 52 12.94 1.29 5.81
C GLY A 52 13.17 2.78 5.54
N ILE A 53 12.12 3.56 5.26
CA ILE A 53 12.23 5.01 5.11
C ILE A 53 12.40 5.65 6.49
N THR A 54 13.56 6.27 6.73
CA THR A 54 13.87 7.00 7.96
C THR A 54 13.49 8.47 7.92
N LYS A 55 13.29 9.03 6.72
CA LYS A 55 12.86 10.42 6.52
C LYS A 55 11.41 10.62 6.97
N VAL A 56 11.08 11.84 7.41
CA VAL A 56 9.70 12.21 7.72
C VAL A 56 8.86 12.20 6.45
N ILE A 57 7.84 11.33 6.42
CA ILE A 57 6.85 11.32 5.35
C ILE A 57 5.73 12.31 5.69
N GLN A 58 5.52 13.25 4.80
CA GLN A 58 4.47 14.26 4.88
C GLN A 58 3.58 14.14 3.65
N SER A 59 2.29 14.46 3.80
CA SER A 59 1.39 14.45 2.65
C SER A 59 1.88 15.42 1.57
N PRO A 60 1.98 14.99 0.30
CA PRO A 60 2.36 15.85 -0.81
C PRO A 60 1.20 16.70 -1.33
N THR A 61 0.19 17.04 -0.51
CA THR A 61 -1.05 17.72 -0.95
C THR A 61 -0.84 18.94 -1.86
N PHE A 62 0.26 19.68 -1.73
CA PHE A 62 0.58 20.84 -2.59
C PHE A 62 1.51 20.53 -3.77
N VAL A 63 2.35 19.51 -3.66
CA VAL A 63 3.32 19.11 -4.71
C VAL A 63 2.84 17.89 -5.51
N LEU A 64 1.67 17.36 -5.14
CA LEU A 64 0.98 16.15 -5.62
C LEU A 64 1.73 14.84 -5.42
N MET A 65 3.05 14.81 -5.60
CA MET A 65 3.88 13.61 -5.55
C MET A 65 5.18 13.84 -4.76
N LYS A 66 5.54 12.86 -3.93
CA LYS A 66 6.85 12.76 -3.26
C LYS A 66 7.43 11.37 -3.48
N VAL A 67 8.75 11.32 -3.63
CA VAL A 67 9.46 10.10 -4.01
C VAL A 67 10.56 9.81 -3.00
N TYR A 68 10.63 8.56 -2.54
CA TYR A 68 11.55 8.12 -1.49
C TYR A 68 12.28 6.84 -1.93
N ARG A 69 13.59 6.79 -1.70
CA ARG A 69 14.33 5.52 -1.78
C ARG A 69 13.96 4.64 -0.60
N VAL A 70 13.89 3.34 -0.82
CA VAL A 70 13.55 2.34 0.20
C VAL A 70 14.68 1.34 0.41
N GLN A 71 14.66 0.67 1.56
CA GLN A 71 15.54 -0.46 1.86
C GLN A 71 14.67 -1.72 1.89
N HIS A 72 14.34 -2.24 0.71
CA HIS A 72 13.46 -3.39 0.55
C HIS A 72 14.04 -4.39 -0.44
N ARG A 73 13.71 -5.68 -0.28
CA ARG A 73 14.30 -6.76 -1.08
C ARG A 73 13.96 -6.72 -2.57
N THR A 74 12.79 -6.19 -2.91
CA THR A 74 12.25 -6.20 -4.29
C THR A 74 11.84 -4.81 -4.79
N LEU A 75 11.86 -3.81 -3.93
CA LEU A 75 11.43 -2.45 -4.25
C LEU A 75 12.62 -1.51 -4.13
N ASP A 76 12.77 -0.60 -5.09
CA ASP A 76 13.83 0.41 -5.09
C ASP A 76 13.28 1.79 -4.67
N ILE A 77 11.98 2.01 -4.88
CA ILE A 77 11.36 3.32 -4.70
C ILE A 77 9.93 3.24 -4.16
N PHE A 78 9.60 4.20 -3.30
CA PHE A 78 8.25 4.45 -2.80
C PHE A 78 7.78 5.82 -3.28
N VAL A 79 6.65 5.83 -3.95
CA VAL A 79 6.04 7.05 -4.51
C VAL A 79 4.76 7.32 -3.74
N HIS A 80 4.66 8.49 -3.12
CA HIS A 80 3.49 8.95 -2.39
C HIS A 80 2.82 10.03 -3.23
N ILE A 81 1.57 9.78 -3.61
CA ILE A 81 0.71 10.72 -4.34
C ILE A 81 -0.49 11.08 -3.46
N ASP A 82 -0.87 12.35 -3.42
CA ASP A 82 -2.08 12.83 -2.78
C ASP A 82 -2.95 13.58 -3.79
N CYS A 83 -4.08 12.97 -4.17
CA CYS A 83 -4.98 13.52 -5.17
C CYS A 83 -6.05 14.46 -4.57
N TYR A 84 -5.98 14.82 -3.28
CA TYR A 84 -7.01 15.65 -2.63
C TYR A 84 -7.30 16.94 -3.41
N ARG A 85 -6.25 17.61 -3.89
CA ARG A 85 -6.32 18.86 -4.66
C ARG A 85 -6.14 18.69 -6.17
N LEU A 86 -6.10 17.46 -6.66
CA LEU A 86 -5.91 17.19 -8.08
C LEU A 86 -7.10 17.77 -8.88
N ALA A 87 -6.83 18.72 -9.78
CA ALA A 87 -7.85 19.28 -10.67
C ALA A 87 -8.00 18.44 -11.93
N SER A 88 -6.90 17.88 -12.45
CA SER A 88 -6.96 16.95 -13.59
C SER A 88 -5.88 15.87 -13.55
N MET A 89 -6.13 14.74 -14.21
CA MET A 89 -5.15 13.66 -14.37
C MET A 89 -3.87 14.11 -15.09
N ARG A 90 -3.98 15.15 -15.93
CA ARG A 90 -2.86 15.69 -16.69
C ARG A 90 -1.77 16.25 -15.77
N GLU A 91 -2.13 16.83 -14.62
CA GLU A 91 -1.14 17.32 -13.66
C GLU A 91 -0.21 16.20 -13.16
N LEU A 92 -0.74 14.98 -12.95
CA LEU A 92 0.10 13.85 -12.57
C LEU A 92 1.02 13.41 -13.71
N GLN A 93 0.55 13.49 -14.96
CA GLN A 93 1.34 13.17 -16.14
C GLN A 93 2.46 14.20 -16.35
N ASP A 94 2.14 15.48 -16.19
CA ASP A 94 3.08 16.59 -16.35
C ASP A 94 4.22 16.52 -15.31
N ILE A 95 3.98 15.96 -14.12
CA ILE A 95 5.02 15.70 -13.10
C ILE A 95 5.69 14.32 -13.23
N GLY A 96 5.40 13.57 -14.31
CA GLY A 96 6.10 12.33 -14.66
C GLY A 96 5.62 11.08 -13.91
N VAL A 97 4.36 11.00 -13.49
CA VAL A 97 3.82 9.80 -12.79
C VAL A 97 4.01 8.51 -13.60
N ASP A 98 3.98 8.61 -14.92
CA ASP A 98 4.00 7.47 -15.83
C ASP A 98 5.31 6.68 -15.76
N ASP A 99 6.44 7.35 -15.49
CA ASP A 99 7.74 6.68 -15.34
C ASP A 99 7.77 5.76 -14.12
N TYR A 100 7.07 6.15 -13.07
CA TYR A 100 6.93 5.33 -11.86
C TYR A 100 5.93 4.20 -12.08
N LEU A 101 4.80 4.44 -12.75
CA LEU A 101 3.79 3.40 -13.04
C LEU A 101 4.34 2.28 -13.92
N ARG A 102 5.30 2.59 -14.81
CA ARG A 102 6.04 1.63 -15.63
C ARG A 102 7.22 0.95 -14.93
N ASN A 103 7.53 1.31 -13.69
CA ASN A 103 8.62 0.70 -12.96
C ASN A 103 8.12 -0.47 -12.08
N PRO A 104 8.48 -1.74 -12.39
CA PRO A 104 8.04 -2.91 -11.62
C PRO A 104 8.59 -2.96 -10.19
N LYS A 105 9.57 -2.12 -9.85
CA LYS A 105 10.16 -1.97 -8.51
C LYS A 105 9.69 -0.72 -7.77
N ALA A 106 8.72 0.01 -8.32
CA ALA A 106 8.08 1.14 -7.65
C ALA A 106 6.81 0.69 -6.93
N LEU A 107 6.73 1.00 -5.64
CA LEU A 107 5.48 0.93 -4.90
C LEU A 107 4.87 2.33 -4.81
N ILE A 108 3.70 2.50 -5.41
CA ILE A 108 3.04 3.80 -5.53
C ILE A 108 1.82 3.78 -4.62
N VAL A 109 1.77 4.64 -3.61
CA VAL A 109 0.57 4.86 -2.81
C VAL A 109 -0.13 6.13 -3.26
N ILE A 110 -1.45 6.04 -3.46
CA ILE A 110 -2.27 7.15 -3.93
C ILE A 110 -3.34 7.41 -2.88
N GLU A 111 -3.24 8.52 -2.14
CA GLU A 111 -4.33 9.04 -1.32
C GLU A 111 -5.42 9.65 -2.20
N TRP A 112 -6.68 9.50 -1.80
CA TRP A 112 -7.86 9.93 -2.58
C TRP A 112 -7.88 9.28 -3.98
N ALA A 113 -7.56 7.98 -4.02
CA ALA A 113 -7.41 7.23 -5.26
C ALA A 113 -8.70 7.19 -6.12
N GLU A 114 -9.86 7.49 -5.55
CA GLU A 114 -11.10 7.69 -6.29
C GLU A 114 -11.05 8.85 -7.30
N LYS A 115 -10.11 9.80 -7.16
CA LYS A 115 -9.85 10.87 -8.13
C LYS A 115 -8.88 10.44 -9.25
N ALA A 116 -8.24 9.28 -9.11
CA ALA A 116 -7.24 8.77 -10.06
C ALA A 116 -7.58 7.36 -10.59
N LYS A 117 -8.88 7.07 -10.77
CA LYS A 117 -9.39 5.73 -11.13
C LYS A 117 -8.87 5.18 -12.46
N ASN A 118 -8.45 6.05 -13.38
CA ASN A 118 -8.03 5.68 -14.73
C ASN A 118 -6.51 5.53 -14.88
N LEU A 119 -5.74 5.63 -13.79
CA LEU A 119 -4.30 5.37 -13.88
C LEU A 119 -4.04 3.91 -14.24
N PRO A 120 -3.10 3.65 -15.16
CA PRO A 120 -2.72 2.29 -15.49
C PRO A 120 -2.06 1.62 -14.29
N THR A 121 -2.47 0.40 -13.97
CA THR A 121 -1.88 -0.41 -12.89
C THR A 121 -1.32 -1.72 -13.44
N PRO A 122 -0.29 -1.67 -14.31
CA PRO A 122 0.20 -2.85 -15.04
C PRO A 122 0.76 -3.93 -14.11
N TYR A 123 1.35 -3.51 -12.98
CA TYR A 123 1.87 -4.41 -11.94
C TYR A 123 0.85 -4.66 -10.81
N GLY A 124 -0.39 -4.22 -10.99
CA GLY A 124 -1.49 -4.51 -10.08
C GLY A 124 -1.85 -3.43 -9.07
N ILE A 125 -2.91 -3.73 -8.32
CA ILE A 125 -3.53 -2.81 -7.38
C ILE A 125 -3.96 -3.50 -6.08
N VAL A 126 -3.55 -2.91 -4.96
CA VAL A 126 -4.06 -3.16 -3.62
C VAL A 126 -5.00 -2.02 -3.27
N ARG A 127 -6.25 -2.32 -2.93
CA ARG A 127 -7.21 -1.31 -2.48
C ARG A 127 -7.25 -1.30 -0.97
N VAL A 128 -7.09 -0.12 -0.38
CA VAL A 128 -7.14 0.10 1.06
C VAL A 128 -8.18 1.17 1.34
N THR A 129 -9.17 0.85 2.16
CA THR A 129 -10.22 1.79 2.57
C THR A 129 -10.18 1.99 4.08
N LEU A 130 -10.09 3.25 4.51
CA LEU A 130 -10.15 3.64 5.92
C LEU A 130 -11.53 4.25 6.19
N LYS A 131 -12.30 3.62 7.07
CA LYS A 131 -13.61 4.11 7.50
C LYS A 131 -13.56 4.55 8.97
N PRO A 132 -13.95 5.79 9.29
CA PRO A 132 -14.14 6.18 10.68
C PRO A 132 -15.28 5.35 11.30
N ARG A 133 -15.06 4.87 12.53
CA ARG A 133 -16.08 4.19 13.36
C ARG A 133 -16.45 5.01 14.59
N SER A 134 -15.49 5.76 15.13
CA SER A 134 -15.63 6.77 16.19
C SER A 134 -14.41 7.72 16.12
N ASP A 135 -14.27 8.65 17.05
CA ASP A 135 -13.16 9.63 17.08
C ASP A 135 -11.78 8.97 16.96
N HIS A 136 -11.57 7.86 17.68
CA HIS A 136 -10.29 7.15 17.71
C HIS A 136 -10.27 5.84 16.90
N ASN A 137 -11.44 5.28 16.56
CA ASN A 137 -11.49 3.97 15.91
C ASN A 137 -11.62 4.08 14.39
N ARG A 138 -10.85 3.25 13.68
CA ARG A 138 -10.90 3.11 12.22
C ARG A 138 -11.06 1.65 11.84
N GLU A 139 -11.98 1.38 10.93
CA GLU A 139 -12.01 0.11 10.21
C GLU A 139 -11.14 0.25 8.95
N ILE A 140 -10.12 -0.60 8.83
CA ILE A 140 -9.23 -0.65 7.68
C ILE A 140 -9.54 -1.91 6.88
N ILE A 141 -9.94 -1.73 5.63
CA ILE A 141 -10.27 -2.82 4.72
C ILE A 141 -9.19 -2.89 3.66
N ILE A 142 -8.52 -4.03 3.53
CA ILE A 142 -7.48 -4.28 2.53
C ILE A 142 -7.98 -5.34 1.56
N GLN A 143 -7.98 -5.02 0.27
CA GLN A 143 -8.38 -5.91 -0.83
C GLN A 143 -7.24 -6.04 -1.83
N ALA A 144 -6.79 -7.26 -2.07
CA ALA A 144 -5.67 -7.55 -2.97
C ALA A 144 -5.76 -8.95 -3.55
N ALA A 145 -5.22 -9.15 -4.76
CA ALA A 145 -4.97 -10.50 -5.27
C ALA A 145 -3.82 -11.17 -4.48
N ARG A 146 -3.86 -12.50 -4.34
CA ARG A 146 -2.88 -13.25 -3.54
C ARG A 146 -1.44 -13.04 -4.02
N GLN A 147 -1.26 -12.98 -5.34
CA GLN A 147 0.03 -12.88 -6.01
C GLN A 147 0.86 -11.64 -5.66
N TYR A 148 0.26 -10.60 -5.05
CA TYR A 148 0.99 -9.40 -4.62
C TYR A 148 1.76 -9.59 -3.31
N PHE A 149 1.42 -10.64 -2.57
CA PHE A 149 2.08 -10.94 -1.33
C PHE A 149 3.18 -11.95 -1.55
N LEU A 150 4.28 -11.70 -0.86
CA LEU A 150 5.34 -12.67 -0.68
C LEU A 150 4.74 -13.94 -0.10
N ASP A 151 5.13 -15.10 -0.64
CA ASP A 151 4.88 -16.38 0.02
C ASP A 151 5.72 -16.42 1.29
N VAL A 152 5.13 -15.90 2.37
CA VAL A 152 5.73 -16.00 3.70
C VAL A 152 5.33 -17.37 4.23
N GLU A 153 6.26 -18.32 4.23
CA GLU A 153 6.13 -19.49 5.08
C GLU A 153 5.98 -19.01 6.52
N TYR A 154 4.78 -19.13 7.06
CA TYR A 154 4.50 -18.75 8.43
C TYR A 154 5.07 -19.84 9.34
N THR A 155 6.30 -19.67 9.84
CA THR A 155 6.80 -20.44 10.97
C THR A 155 6.22 -19.85 12.26
N ASP A 156 5.19 -20.52 12.79
CA ASP A 156 4.72 -20.27 14.16
C ASP A 156 5.87 -20.48 15.16
N ARG A 157 5.90 -19.71 16.25
CA ARG A 157 6.85 -19.83 17.39
C ARG A 157 6.81 -21.19 18.10
N ARG A 158 6.04 -22.16 17.61
CA ARG A 158 6.01 -23.56 18.06
C ARG A 158 6.67 -24.55 17.09
N GLY A 159 7.38 -24.08 16.06
CA GLY A 159 8.22 -24.94 15.22
C GLY A 159 7.46 -26.02 14.43
N ARG A 160 6.16 -25.85 14.17
CA ARG A 160 5.39 -26.76 13.31
C ARG A 160 4.98 -26.03 12.03
N GLY A 161 5.82 -26.12 11.01
CA GLY A 161 5.46 -25.76 9.65
C GLY A 161 4.36 -26.72 9.16
N ARG A 162 3.21 -26.18 8.75
CA ARG A 162 2.29 -26.93 7.91
C ARG A 162 2.61 -26.58 6.47
N ASP A 163 3.24 -27.55 5.82
CA ASP A 163 3.57 -27.55 4.39
C ASP A 163 2.25 -27.47 3.60
N PHE A 164 1.87 -26.28 3.13
CA PHE A 164 0.78 -26.15 2.16
C PHE A 164 1.36 -26.33 0.76
N ARG A 165 1.87 -27.54 0.49
CA ARG A 165 2.15 -27.95 -0.88
C ARG A 165 0.83 -27.91 -1.64
N ALA A 166 0.78 -27.13 -2.73
CA ALA A 166 -0.20 -27.32 -3.77
C ALA A 166 -0.09 -28.78 -4.22
N SER A 167 -1.08 -29.60 -3.89
CA SER A 167 -1.15 -30.98 -4.33
C SER A 167 -1.46 -31.00 -5.83
N GLY A 168 -0.42 -30.81 -6.64
CA GLY A 168 -0.42 -31.21 -8.03
C GLY A 168 -0.49 -32.73 -8.10
N ARG A 169 -1.67 -33.26 -8.42
CA ARG A 169 -1.81 -34.58 -9.04
C ARG A 169 -2.64 -34.41 -10.30
N SER A 170 -1.95 -34.10 -11.40
CA SER A 170 -2.35 -34.63 -12.68
C SER A 170 -1.74 -36.02 -12.76
N ARG A 171 -2.59 -37.05 -12.78
CA ARG A 171 -2.21 -38.37 -13.31
C ARG A 171 -2.84 -38.48 -14.69
N TYR A 172 -2.03 -38.98 -15.59
CA TYR A 172 -2.26 -39.46 -16.95
C TYR A 172 -3.70 -39.79 -17.31
#